data_AF-A0A958EY41-F1
#
_entry.id   AF-A0A958EY41-F1
#
_cell.length_a   1.000
_cell.length_b   1.000
_cell.length_c   1.000
_cell.angle_alpha   90.00
_cell.angle_beta   90.00
_cell.angle_gamma   90.00
#
_symmetry.space_group_name_H-M   'P 1'
#
loop_
_entity.id
_entity.type
_entity.pdbx_description
1 polymer ?
#
loop_
_entity_poly.entity_id
_entity_poly.type
_entity_poly.pdbx_seq_one_letter_code
_entity_poly.pdbx_strand_id
1 'polypeptide(L)'
;ISMYREMYQEKQNKRPIDEYLNEQEQLQALLLQAEGMKEKALRHNDREAYLKASTVADRLQKEIQDQDLAESSPAGTAMYREAETVVRQIKEANQLRLMAEESGNTAVVERLDSLQVRLTAVLESFPPEIYNPSGFVNYFDDFPVGKYVAEKQHQYDLMLEQYDAINSELGRIDSLVSVTDNRIATAKSERNFAKVSQLEMKRRNLVQLRKRYDELFVAVNESDVAPNPYPEFDRWGDLGAFGIISVYFDQKRAMQGELTQVSSVLDEVNQSIDQRKQVIEDKIKKIEAEIRLMTMRARMEERARLRAERERAFKESYFDTRESEASEDENNPQQ
;
A
#
# COMPACT_ATOMS: atom_id res chain seq x y z
N ILE A 1 28.08 -10.90 -13.85
CA ILE A 1 28.50 -11.43 -12.52
C ILE A 1 27.67 -10.79 -11.42
N SER A 2 27.54 -9.45 -11.37
CA SER A 2 26.61 -8.75 -10.44
C SER A 2 25.17 -9.27 -10.54
N MET A 3 24.64 -9.36 -11.76
CA MET A 3 23.25 -9.79 -12.04
C MET A 3 22.89 -11.19 -11.48
N TYR A 4 23.83 -12.14 -11.48
CA TYR A 4 23.61 -13.48 -10.90
C TYR A 4 23.62 -13.47 -9.37
N ARG A 5 24.41 -12.57 -8.77
CA ARG A 5 24.47 -12.38 -7.32
C ARG A 5 23.22 -11.68 -6.81
N GLU A 6 22.73 -10.70 -7.57
CA GLU A 6 21.44 -10.03 -7.33
C GLU A 6 20.31 -11.05 -7.39
N MET A 7 20.21 -11.87 -8.45
CA MET A 7 19.20 -12.94 -8.54
C MET A 7 19.26 -13.96 -7.39
N TYR A 8 20.44 -14.27 -6.87
CA TYR A 8 20.57 -15.12 -5.68
C TYR A 8 20.03 -14.44 -4.42
N GLN A 9 20.30 -13.15 -4.23
CA GLN A 9 19.75 -12.37 -3.12
C GLN A 9 18.23 -12.23 -3.22
N GLU A 10 17.71 -11.97 -4.42
CA GLU A 10 16.28 -11.96 -4.75
C GLU A 10 15.61 -13.30 -4.39
N LYS A 11 16.24 -14.43 -4.73
CA LYS A 11 15.75 -15.76 -4.35
C LYS A 11 15.75 -15.97 -2.83
N GLN A 12 16.79 -15.53 -2.11
CA GLN A 12 16.83 -15.64 -0.66
C GLN A 12 15.73 -14.81 0.02
N ASN A 13 15.42 -13.64 -0.54
CA ASN A 13 14.40 -12.74 -0.02
C ASN A 13 12.99 -13.04 -0.54
N LYS A 14 12.82 -14.05 -1.40
CA LYS A 14 11.50 -14.52 -1.85
C LYS A 14 10.63 -15.02 -0.70
N ARG A 15 11.22 -15.78 0.23
CA ARG A 15 10.47 -16.38 1.35
C ARG A 15 9.70 -15.37 2.22
N PRO A 16 10.30 -14.27 2.74
CA PRO A 16 9.54 -13.29 3.50
C PRO A 16 8.48 -12.56 2.64
N ILE A 17 8.67 -12.47 1.32
CA ILE A 17 7.66 -11.93 0.40
C ILE A 17 6.48 -12.90 0.28
N ASP A 18 6.75 -14.19 0.09
CA ASP A 18 5.71 -15.22 0.06
C ASP A 18 4.92 -15.27 1.38
N GLU A 19 5.61 -15.17 2.53
CA GLU A 19 4.99 -15.10 3.86
C GLU A 19 4.10 -13.85 3.99
N TYR A 20 4.53 -12.69 3.48
CA TYR A 20 3.75 -11.46 3.46
C TYR A 20 2.49 -11.57 2.58
N LEU A 21 2.60 -12.10 1.36
CA LEU A 21 1.47 -12.28 0.45
C LEU A 21 0.42 -13.21 1.06
N ASN A 22 0.85 -14.30 1.69
CA ASN A 22 -0.03 -15.23 2.40
C ASN A 22 -0.72 -14.56 3.62
N GLU A 23 0.00 -13.71 4.36
CA GLU A 23 -0.59 -12.95 5.47
C GLU A 23 -1.67 -11.98 4.97
N GLN A 24 -1.41 -11.28 3.87
CA GLN A 24 -2.36 -10.36 3.26
C GLN A 24 -3.64 -11.10 2.83
N GLU A 25 -3.51 -12.27 2.22
CA GLU A 25 -4.66 -13.12 1.85
C GLU A 25 -5.45 -13.57 3.09
N GLN A 26 -4.77 -14.02 4.14
CA GLN A 26 -5.41 -14.42 5.40
C GLN A 26 -6.19 -13.28 6.04
N LEU A 27 -5.62 -12.07 6.04
CA LEU A 27 -6.29 -10.88 6.55
C LEU A 27 -7.55 -10.54 5.74
N GLN A 28 -7.48 -10.63 4.41
CA GLN A 28 -8.65 -10.43 3.53
C GLN A 28 -9.73 -11.49 3.77
N ALA A 29 -9.34 -12.76 3.92
CA ALA A 29 -10.27 -13.85 4.22
C ALA A 29 -10.95 -13.66 5.60
N LEU A 30 -10.20 -13.25 6.61
CA LEU A 30 -10.73 -12.93 7.93
C LEU A 30 -11.67 -11.73 7.90
N LEU A 31 -11.37 -10.71 7.08
CA LEU A 31 -12.23 -9.55 6.88
C LEU A 31 -13.58 -9.97 6.28
N LEU A 32 -13.55 -10.75 5.20
CA LEU A 32 -14.76 -11.32 4.58
C LEU A 32 -15.59 -12.14 5.57
N GLN A 33 -14.94 -12.94 6.42
CA GLN A 33 -15.62 -13.68 7.48
C GLN A 33 -16.27 -12.75 8.51
N ALA A 34 -15.55 -11.71 8.95
CA ALA A 34 -16.06 -10.72 9.90
C ALA A 34 -17.26 -9.95 9.31
N GLU A 35 -17.20 -9.56 8.04
CA GLU A 35 -18.32 -8.94 7.34
C GLU A 35 -19.52 -9.88 7.20
N GLY A 36 -19.29 -11.16 6.91
CA GLY A 36 -20.34 -12.17 6.90
C GLY A 36 -20.99 -12.39 8.26
N MET A 37 -20.21 -12.32 9.36
CA MET A 37 -20.74 -12.36 10.73
C MET A 37 -21.55 -11.11 11.06
N LYS A 38 -21.07 -9.94 10.64
CA LYS A 38 -21.77 -8.66 10.76
C LYS A 38 -23.12 -8.68 10.04
N GLU A 39 -23.17 -9.21 8.82
CA GLU A 39 -24.43 -9.34 8.07
C GLU A 39 -25.39 -10.35 8.72
N LYS A 40 -24.90 -11.51 9.19
CA LYS A 40 -25.71 -12.48 9.94
C LYS A 40 -26.29 -11.86 11.21
N ALA A 41 -25.49 -11.11 11.96
CA ALA A 41 -25.93 -10.44 13.17
C ALA A 41 -27.04 -9.41 12.88
N LEU A 42 -26.93 -8.66 11.78
CA LEU A 42 -28.00 -7.76 11.32
C LEU A 42 -29.30 -8.52 10.99
N ARG A 43 -29.20 -9.63 10.24
CA ARG A 43 -30.37 -10.45 9.88
C ARG A 43 -31.09 -11.04 11.11
N HIS A 44 -30.34 -11.34 12.16
CA HIS A 44 -30.86 -11.89 13.41
C HIS A 44 -31.16 -10.82 14.48
N ASN A 45 -30.98 -9.53 14.19
CA ASN A 45 -31.11 -8.42 15.14
C ASN A 45 -30.26 -8.60 16.42
N ASP A 46 -29.10 -9.24 16.31
CA ASP A 46 -28.16 -9.41 17.41
C ASP A 46 -27.18 -8.22 17.46
N ARG A 47 -27.45 -7.29 18.36
CA ARG A 47 -26.66 -6.07 18.53
C ARG A 47 -25.25 -6.35 19.06
N GLU A 48 -25.08 -7.33 19.94
CA GLU A 48 -23.78 -7.60 20.56
C GLU A 48 -22.84 -8.27 19.57
N ALA A 49 -23.34 -9.27 18.84
CA ALA A 49 -22.58 -9.92 17.78
C ALA A 49 -22.20 -8.93 16.67
N TYR A 50 -23.10 -8.01 16.31
CA TYR A 50 -22.82 -6.97 15.31
C TYR A 50 -21.67 -6.06 15.75
N LEU A 51 -21.68 -5.58 17.00
CA LEU A 51 -20.63 -4.70 17.50
C LEU A 51 -19.28 -5.41 17.53
N LYS A 52 -19.23 -6.66 18.00
CA LYS A 52 -17.99 -7.46 17.99
C LYS A 52 -17.47 -7.65 16.57
N ALA A 53 -18.32 -8.08 15.64
CA ALA A 53 -17.94 -8.30 14.25
C ALA A 53 -17.47 -6.99 13.58
N SER A 54 -18.13 -5.86 13.85
CA SER A 54 -17.70 -4.55 13.34
C SER A 54 -16.32 -4.15 13.87
N THR A 55 -16.08 -4.29 15.17
CA THR A 55 -14.76 -3.93 15.74
C THR A 55 -13.62 -4.78 15.19
N VAL A 56 -13.89 -6.06 14.91
CA VAL A 56 -12.91 -6.96 14.28
C VAL A 56 -12.69 -6.55 12.83
N ALA A 57 -13.75 -6.27 12.08
CA ALA A 57 -13.64 -5.81 10.69
C ALA A 57 -12.86 -4.48 10.59
N ASP A 58 -13.16 -3.50 11.44
CA ASP A 58 -12.48 -2.20 11.45
C ASP A 58 -10.98 -2.36 11.79
N ARG A 59 -10.65 -3.28 12.70
CA ARG A 59 -9.26 -3.59 13.04
C ARG A 59 -8.52 -4.25 11.88
N LEU A 60 -9.10 -5.29 11.28
CA LEU A 60 -8.52 -5.99 10.14
C LEU A 60 -8.33 -5.04 8.95
N GLN A 61 -9.32 -4.17 8.70
CA GLN A 61 -9.24 -3.16 7.65
C GLN A 61 -8.09 -2.19 7.88
N LYS A 62 -7.85 -1.78 9.14
CA LYS A 62 -6.70 -0.95 9.48
C LYS A 62 -5.37 -1.69 9.27
N GLU A 63 -5.27 -2.94 9.69
CA GLU A 63 -4.06 -3.76 9.49
C GLU A 63 -3.74 -3.94 8.00
N ILE A 64 -4.76 -4.17 7.15
CA ILE A 64 -4.61 -4.23 5.68
C ILE A 64 -4.14 -2.87 5.12
N GLN A 65 -4.76 -1.77 5.55
CA GLN A 65 -4.37 -0.43 5.11
C GLN A 65 -2.92 -0.10 5.50
N ASP A 66 -2.50 -0.49 6.69
CA ASP A 66 -1.14 -0.31 7.17
C ASP A 66 -0.15 -1.12 6.30
N GLN A 67 -0.49 -2.35 5.88
CA GLN A 67 0.29 -3.14 4.91
C GLN A 67 0.35 -2.49 3.52
N ASP A 68 -0.79 -2.05 2.98
CA ASP A 68 -0.84 -1.38 1.66
C ASP A 68 -0.03 -0.07 1.66
N LEU A 69 -0.03 0.67 2.78
CA LEU A 69 0.79 1.86 2.97
C LEU A 69 2.29 1.52 3.09
N ALA A 70 2.65 0.41 3.75
CA ALA A 70 4.01 -0.15 3.75
C ALA A 70 4.52 -0.39 2.33
N GLU A 71 3.71 -1.04 1.51
CA GLU A 71 4.06 -1.41 0.16
C GLU A 71 4.13 -0.20 -0.80
N SER A 72 3.25 0.78 -0.62
CA SER A 72 3.15 1.97 -1.47
C SER A 72 4.06 3.12 -1.02
N SER A 73 4.82 2.93 0.06
CA SER A 73 5.71 3.95 0.58
C SER A 73 6.80 4.31 -0.45
N PRO A 74 7.02 5.61 -0.71
CA PRO A 74 8.09 6.08 -1.60
C PRO A 74 9.49 5.98 -0.97
N ALA A 75 9.56 5.69 0.33
CA ALA A 75 10.80 5.55 1.06
C ALA A 75 11.17 4.07 1.19
N GLY A 76 12.09 3.62 0.36
CA GLY A 76 12.69 2.29 0.47
C GLY A 76 13.67 2.18 1.64
N THR A 77 13.99 0.94 2.00
CA THR A 77 15.02 0.57 2.99
C THR A 77 16.38 1.23 2.71
N ALA A 78 16.74 1.43 1.43
CA ALA A 78 17.96 2.13 1.05
C ALA A 78 17.99 3.59 1.53
N MET A 79 16.91 4.34 1.30
CA MET A 79 16.81 5.74 1.75
C MET A 79 16.81 5.83 3.28
N TYR A 80 16.15 4.89 3.96
CA TYR A 80 16.17 4.82 5.42
C TYR A 80 17.59 4.55 5.98
N ARG A 81 18.34 3.60 5.39
CA ARG A 81 19.74 3.33 5.77
C ARG A 81 20.65 4.52 5.51
N GLU A 82 20.40 5.25 4.43
CA GLU A 82 21.16 6.47 4.11
C GLU A 82 20.88 7.58 5.12
N ALA A 83 19.61 7.80 5.47
CA ALA A 83 19.22 8.74 6.53
C ALA A 83 19.86 8.37 7.88
N GLU A 84 19.83 7.09 8.29
CA GLU A 84 20.52 6.63 9.50
C GLU A 84 22.03 6.85 9.45
N THR A 85 22.64 6.68 8.28
CA THR A 85 24.07 6.91 8.08
C THR A 85 24.41 8.40 8.24
N VAL A 86 23.61 9.29 7.65
CA VAL A 86 23.79 10.74 7.81
C VAL A 86 23.60 11.16 9.26
N VAL A 87 22.59 10.64 9.96
CA VAL A 87 22.38 10.89 11.40
C VAL A 87 23.59 10.45 12.23
N ARG A 88 24.18 9.29 11.92
CA ARG A 88 25.39 8.80 12.59
C ARG A 88 26.59 9.71 12.32
N GLN A 89 26.79 10.13 11.07
CA GLN A 89 27.85 11.05 10.68
C GLN A 89 27.71 12.41 11.39
N ILE A 90 26.48 12.91 11.61
CA ILE A 90 26.23 14.12 12.40
C ILE A 90 26.64 13.92 13.86
N LYS A 91 26.32 12.75 14.46
CA LYS A 91 26.73 12.43 15.84
C LYS A 91 28.25 12.35 15.97
N GLU A 92 28.92 11.68 15.02
CA GLU A 92 30.38 11.60 14.97
C GLU A 92 31.01 12.97 14.77
N ALA A 93 30.47 13.79 13.87
CA ALA A 93 30.93 15.16 13.65
C ALA A 93 30.79 16.03 14.92
N ASN A 94 29.70 15.86 15.69
CA ASN A 94 29.53 16.53 16.98
C ASN A 94 30.58 16.09 18.01
N GLN A 95 30.87 14.79 18.09
CA GLN A 95 31.92 14.29 18.99
C GLN A 95 33.30 14.85 18.62
N LEU A 96 33.63 14.85 17.32
CA LEU A 96 34.88 15.43 16.82
C LEU A 96 34.95 16.94 17.07
N ARG A 97 33.80 17.64 17.02
CA ARG A 97 33.75 19.09 17.29
C ARG A 97 34.11 19.38 18.74
N LEU A 98 33.52 18.64 19.69
CA LEU A 98 33.84 18.78 21.12
C LEU A 98 35.33 18.53 21.39
N MET A 99 35.92 17.49 20.80
CA MET A 99 37.36 17.24 20.92
C MET A 99 38.22 18.35 20.29
N ALA A 100 37.78 18.92 19.16
CA ALA A 100 38.46 20.02 18.50
C ALA A 100 38.39 21.32 19.32
N GLU A 101 37.24 21.60 19.96
CA GLU A 101 37.05 22.71 20.91
C GLU A 101 37.98 22.57 22.12
N GLU A 102 38.06 21.38 22.73
CA GLU A 102 38.96 21.08 23.85
C GLU A 102 40.44 21.27 23.48
N SER A 103 40.81 20.96 22.23
CA SER A 103 42.17 21.13 21.71
C SER A 103 42.50 22.54 21.20
N GLY A 104 41.52 23.47 21.18
CA GLY A 104 41.70 24.84 20.70
C GLY A 104 41.88 24.98 19.19
N ASN A 105 41.51 23.97 18.38
CA ASN A 105 41.73 23.97 16.94
C ASN A 105 40.52 24.53 16.16
N THR A 106 40.46 25.87 16.09
CA THR A 106 39.34 26.62 15.49
C THR A 106 39.08 26.28 14.01
N ALA A 107 40.13 26.01 13.23
CA ALA A 107 40.00 25.66 11.82
C ALA A 107 39.29 24.30 11.59
N VAL A 108 39.43 23.37 12.53
CA VAL A 108 38.74 22.07 12.48
C VAL A 108 37.28 22.23 12.91
N VAL A 109 37.01 23.08 13.91
CA VAL A 109 35.64 23.40 14.36
C VAL A 109 34.82 23.98 13.22
N GLU A 110 35.33 25.01 12.51
CA GLU A 110 34.62 25.62 11.36
C GLU A 110 34.34 24.61 10.24
N ARG A 111 35.28 23.69 9.97
CA ARG A 111 35.08 22.62 8.98
C ARG A 111 33.99 21.65 9.42
N LEU A 112 33.96 21.27 10.70
CA LEU A 112 32.95 20.38 11.24
C LEU A 112 31.57 21.03 11.27
N ASP A 113 31.46 22.32 11.61
CA ASP A 113 30.20 23.06 11.52
C ASP A 113 29.69 23.13 10.08
N SER A 114 30.58 23.39 9.11
CA SER A 114 30.22 23.37 7.69
C SER A 114 29.78 21.98 7.21
N LEU A 115 30.35 20.91 7.78
CA LEU A 115 29.98 19.53 7.47
C LEU A 115 28.61 19.23 8.07
N GLN A 116 28.37 19.61 9.31
CA GLN A 116 27.08 19.45 9.99
C GLN A 116 25.97 20.14 9.21
N VAL A 117 26.12 21.42 8.86
CA VAL A 117 25.11 22.16 8.08
C VAL A 117 24.78 21.46 6.76
N ARG A 118 25.79 20.92 6.05
CA ARG A 118 25.57 20.15 4.83
C ARG A 118 24.84 18.83 5.07
N LEU A 119 25.21 18.09 6.11
CA LEU A 119 24.55 16.83 6.47
C LEU A 119 23.11 17.07 6.93
N THR A 120 22.83 18.15 7.66
CA THR A 120 21.47 18.54 8.05
C THR A 120 20.63 18.94 6.83
N ALA A 121 21.20 19.69 5.88
CA ALA A 121 20.52 20.02 4.63
C ALA A 121 20.22 18.78 3.77
N VAL A 122 21.12 17.79 3.76
CA VAL A 122 20.87 16.49 3.13
C VAL A 122 19.73 15.77 3.83
N LEU A 123 19.67 15.76 5.17
CA LEU A 123 18.53 15.23 5.90
C LEU A 123 17.22 15.92 5.53
N GLU A 124 17.20 17.26 5.49
CA GLU A 124 16.00 18.03 5.12
C GLU A 124 15.48 17.75 3.70
N SER A 125 16.32 17.18 2.81
CA SER A 125 15.90 16.77 1.47
C SER A 125 15.15 15.43 1.42
N PHE A 126 15.21 14.62 2.49
CA PHE A 126 14.48 13.37 2.57
C PHE A 126 12.99 13.61 2.85
N PRO A 127 12.08 12.75 2.32
CA PRO A 127 10.65 12.84 2.59
C PRO A 127 10.34 12.78 4.10
N PRO A 128 9.38 13.57 4.61
CA PRO A 128 9.01 13.59 6.02
C PRO A 128 8.57 12.22 6.57
N GLU A 129 8.12 11.32 5.70
CA GLU A 129 7.70 9.96 6.00
C GLU A 129 8.81 9.09 6.60
N ILE A 130 10.09 9.41 6.32
CA ILE A 130 11.26 8.70 6.86
C ILE A 130 11.47 8.99 8.37
N TYR A 131 10.99 10.14 8.85
CA TYR A 131 11.20 10.60 10.22
C TYR A 131 10.12 10.14 11.20
N ASN A 132 9.01 9.60 10.69
CA ASN A 132 7.99 9.00 11.53
C ASN A 132 8.37 7.55 11.85
N PRO A 133 8.44 7.13 13.13
CA PRO A 133 8.66 5.73 13.49
C PRO A 133 7.47 4.82 13.13
N SER A 134 6.32 5.40 12.75
CA SER A 134 5.20 4.72 12.08
C SER A 134 5.36 4.67 10.56
N GLY A 135 6.48 5.16 10.02
CA GLY A 135 6.84 5.21 8.62
C GLY A 135 7.18 3.82 8.12
N PHE A 136 6.14 3.14 7.68
CA PHE A 136 6.10 2.22 6.55
C PHE A 136 7.31 2.34 5.61
N VAL A 137 8.36 1.57 5.86
CA VAL A 137 9.48 1.40 4.92
C VAL A 137 9.06 0.33 3.92
N ASN A 138 9.16 0.64 2.62
CA ASN A 138 8.89 -0.37 1.61
C ASN A 138 10.03 -1.41 1.62
N TYR A 139 9.77 -2.58 2.21
CA TYR A 139 10.73 -3.68 2.27
C TYR A 139 11.01 -4.31 0.91
N PHE A 140 10.15 -4.07 -0.08
CA PHE A 140 10.23 -4.66 -1.41
C PHE A 140 10.98 -3.80 -2.43
N ASP A 141 11.34 -2.57 -2.07
CA ASP A 141 12.14 -1.68 -2.93
C ASP A 141 13.56 -2.23 -3.18
N ASP A 142 14.12 -2.94 -2.20
CA ASP A 142 15.44 -3.59 -2.35
C ASP A 142 15.38 -4.80 -3.32
N PHE A 143 14.19 -5.38 -3.55
CA PHE A 143 14.00 -6.67 -4.23
C PHE A 143 12.76 -6.70 -5.16
N PRO A 144 12.68 -5.81 -6.16
CA PRO A 144 11.48 -5.66 -6.98
C PRO A 144 11.21 -6.87 -7.90
N VAL A 145 12.26 -7.58 -8.33
CA VAL A 145 12.12 -8.74 -9.21
C VAL A 145 11.60 -9.95 -8.44
N GLY A 146 12.15 -10.22 -7.25
CA GLY A 146 11.69 -11.28 -6.38
C GLY A 146 10.23 -11.09 -5.98
N LYS A 147 9.81 -9.84 -5.73
CA LYS A 147 8.41 -9.50 -5.49
C LYS A 147 7.51 -9.82 -6.67
N TYR A 148 7.84 -9.32 -7.86
CA TYR A 148 7.02 -9.56 -9.05
C TYR A 148 6.86 -11.06 -9.33
N VAL A 149 7.94 -11.84 -9.21
CA VAL A 149 7.91 -13.29 -9.38
C VAL A 149 7.04 -13.96 -8.32
N ALA A 150 7.17 -13.56 -7.06
CA ALA A 150 6.35 -14.07 -5.95
C ALA A 150 4.86 -13.78 -6.15
N GLU A 151 4.48 -12.55 -6.54
CA GLU A 151 3.10 -12.17 -6.83
C GLU A 151 2.50 -13.01 -7.96
N LYS A 152 3.25 -13.19 -9.05
CA LYS A 152 2.79 -14.01 -10.19
C LYS A 152 2.65 -15.47 -9.82
N GLN A 153 3.59 -16.00 -9.03
CA GLN A 153 3.51 -17.37 -8.53
C GLN A 153 2.31 -17.55 -7.59
N HIS A 154 2.10 -16.61 -6.66
CA HIS A 154 0.96 -16.63 -5.75
C HIS A 154 -0.39 -16.56 -6.50
N GLN A 155 -0.50 -15.72 -7.53
CA GLN A 155 -1.68 -15.69 -8.41
C GLN A 155 -1.94 -17.05 -9.09
N TYR A 156 -0.88 -17.72 -9.52
CA TYR A 156 -0.97 -19.05 -10.12
C TYR A 156 -1.38 -20.12 -9.10
N ASP A 157 -0.81 -20.10 -7.91
CA ASP A 157 -1.15 -21.05 -6.85
C ASP A 157 -2.61 -20.88 -6.38
N LEU A 158 -3.08 -19.64 -6.26
CA LEU A 158 -4.48 -19.31 -5.94
C LEU A 158 -5.44 -19.76 -7.05
N MET A 159 -5.06 -19.59 -8.32
CA MET A 159 -5.84 -20.12 -9.45
C MET A 159 -5.93 -21.65 -9.39
N LEU A 160 -4.83 -22.35 -9.06
CA LEU A 160 -4.84 -23.80 -8.89
C LEU A 160 -5.73 -24.25 -7.73
N GLU A 161 -5.68 -23.57 -6.59
CA GLU A 161 -6.55 -23.87 -5.46
C GLU A 161 -8.03 -23.70 -5.82
N GLN A 162 -8.38 -22.61 -6.52
CA GLN A 162 -9.73 -22.40 -7.02
C GLN A 162 -10.17 -23.49 -7.99
N TYR A 163 -9.28 -23.92 -8.88
CA TYR A 163 -9.53 -25.00 -9.83
C TYR A 163 -9.86 -26.31 -9.11
N ASP A 164 -9.04 -26.69 -8.11
CA ASP A 164 -9.25 -27.90 -7.33
C ASP A 164 -10.53 -27.82 -6.48
N ALA A 165 -10.80 -26.67 -5.87
CA ALA A 165 -12.03 -26.42 -5.12
C ALA A 165 -13.27 -26.57 -6.01
N ILE A 166 -13.29 -25.95 -7.18
CA ILE A 166 -14.40 -26.04 -8.14
C ILE A 166 -14.61 -27.47 -8.61
N ASN A 167 -13.54 -28.19 -8.96
CA ASN A 167 -13.64 -29.59 -9.38
C ASN A 167 -14.17 -30.51 -8.28
N SER A 168 -13.72 -30.30 -7.04
CA SER A 168 -14.21 -31.06 -5.89
C SER A 168 -15.71 -30.82 -5.66
N GLU A 169 -16.17 -29.58 -5.81
CA GLU A 169 -17.58 -29.21 -5.69
C GLU A 169 -18.42 -29.73 -6.85
N LEU A 170 -17.92 -29.70 -8.08
CA LEU A 170 -18.58 -30.31 -9.24
C LEU A 170 -18.76 -31.82 -9.04
N GLY A 171 -17.70 -32.51 -8.60
CA GLY A 171 -17.77 -33.94 -8.27
C GLY A 171 -18.80 -34.23 -7.17
N ARG A 172 -18.87 -33.37 -6.14
CA ARG A 172 -19.87 -33.45 -5.08
C ARG A 172 -21.28 -33.24 -5.62
N ILE A 173 -21.51 -32.24 -6.48
CA ILE A 173 -22.81 -31.97 -7.09
C ILE A 173 -23.26 -33.15 -7.96
N ASP A 174 -22.37 -33.71 -8.79
CA ASP A 174 -22.68 -34.85 -9.65
C ASP A 174 -23.06 -36.09 -8.82
N SER A 175 -22.39 -36.32 -7.69
CA SER A 175 -22.76 -37.37 -6.74
C SER A 175 -24.17 -37.14 -6.15
N LEU A 176 -24.51 -35.90 -5.80
CA LEU A 176 -25.82 -35.53 -5.26
C LEU A 176 -26.93 -35.65 -6.30
N VAL A 177 -26.63 -35.34 -7.57
CA VAL A 177 -27.56 -35.54 -8.70
C VAL A 177 -27.85 -37.03 -8.86
N SER A 178 -26.82 -37.88 -8.91
CA SER A 178 -26.97 -39.34 -9.02
C SER A 178 -27.78 -39.94 -7.86
N VAL A 179 -27.49 -39.53 -6.61
CA VAL A 179 -28.27 -39.94 -5.42
C VAL A 179 -29.73 -39.48 -5.52
N THR A 180 -29.96 -38.26 -6.01
CA THR A 180 -31.32 -37.71 -6.17
C THR A 180 -32.08 -38.45 -7.26
N ASP A 181 -31.43 -38.80 -8.38
CA ASP A 181 -32.01 -39.58 -9.48
C ASP A 181 -32.42 -40.97 -9.03
N ASN A 182 -31.58 -41.65 -8.23
CA ASN A 182 -31.94 -42.93 -7.62
C ASN A 182 -33.16 -42.79 -6.69
N ARG A 183 -33.20 -41.74 -5.85
CA ARG A 183 -34.34 -41.47 -4.96
C ARG A 183 -35.63 -41.17 -5.74
N ILE A 184 -35.53 -40.50 -6.89
CA ILE A 184 -36.66 -40.26 -7.80
C ILE A 184 -37.18 -41.60 -8.34
N ALA A 185 -36.28 -42.48 -8.81
CA ALA A 185 -36.66 -43.80 -9.31
C ALA A 185 -37.37 -44.64 -8.24
N THR A 186 -36.84 -44.67 -7.01
CA THR A 186 -37.48 -45.33 -5.87
C THR A 186 -38.85 -44.72 -5.55
N ALA A 187 -38.96 -43.39 -5.44
CA ALA A 187 -40.24 -42.73 -5.15
C ALA A 187 -41.29 -42.94 -6.26
N LYS A 188 -40.86 -43.07 -7.52
CA LYS A 188 -41.73 -43.45 -8.65
C LYS A 188 -42.24 -44.88 -8.50
N SER A 189 -41.38 -45.83 -8.09
CA SER A 189 -41.80 -47.22 -7.81
C SER A 189 -42.79 -47.33 -6.64
N GLU A 190 -42.60 -46.48 -5.61
CA GLU A 190 -43.51 -46.36 -4.45
C GLU A 190 -44.81 -45.61 -4.78
N ARG A 191 -44.97 -45.08 -6.00
CA ARG A 191 -46.11 -44.23 -6.43
C ARG A 191 -46.33 -42.98 -5.56
N ASN A 192 -45.27 -42.50 -4.89
CA ASN A 192 -45.34 -41.29 -4.06
C ASN A 192 -45.03 -40.04 -4.89
N PHE A 193 -46.01 -39.56 -5.63
CA PHE A 193 -45.84 -38.44 -6.57
C PHE A 193 -45.52 -37.10 -5.91
N ALA A 194 -45.96 -36.87 -4.67
CA ALA A 194 -45.62 -35.67 -3.92
C ALA A 194 -44.11 -35.59 -3.65
N LYS A 195 -43.50 -36.71 -3.23
CA LYS A 195 -42.05 -36.83 -3.00
C LYS A 195 -41.26 -36.75 -4.31
N VAL A 196 -41.80 -37.31 -5.41
CA VAL A 196 -41.18 -37.19 -6.75
C VAL A 196 -41.06 -35.73 -7.16
N SER A 197 -42.14 -34.94 -7.05
CA SER A 197 -42.13 -33.51 -7.42
C SER A 197 -41.07 -32.72 -6.64
N GLN A 198 -40.97 -32.94 -5.31
CA GLN A 198 -39.95 -32.30 -4.47
C GLN A 198 -38.52 -32.68 -4.88
N LEU A 199 -38.28 -33.96 -5.18
CA LEU A 199 -36.97 -34.44 -5.61
C LEU A 199 -36.61 -33.94 -7.02
N GLU A 200 -37.58 -33.81 -7.93
CA GLU A 200 -37.37 -33.23 -9.27
C GLU A 200 -37.05 -31.73 -9.19
N MET A 201 -37.68 -30.99 -8.28
CA MET A 201 -37.29 -29.59 -7.99
C MET A 201 -35.86 -29.53 -7.43
N LYS A 202 -35.51 -30.39 -6.47
CA LYS A 202 -34.16 -30.46 -5.92
C LYS A 202 -33.12 -30.79 -7.00
N ARG A 203 -33.42 -31.76 -7.87
CA ARG A 203 -32.57 -32.13 -9.02
C ARG A 203 -32.38 -30.94 -9.96
N ARG A 204 -33.44 -30.20 -10.29
CA ARG A 204 -33.36 -29.00 -11.13
C ARG A 204 -32.43 -27.95 -10.52
N ASN A 205 -32.54 -27.72 -9.20
CA ASN A 205 -31.67 -26.80 -8.49
C ASN A 205 -30.20 -27.24 -8.50
N LEU A 206 -29.94 -28.55 -8.33
CA LEU A 206 -28.57 -29.10 -8.42
C LEU A 206 -27.99 -28.95 -9.82
N VAL A 207 -28.79 -29.19 -10.87
CA VAL A 207 -28.35 -28.99 -12.27
C VAL A 207 -28.09 -27.52 -12.57
N GLN A 208 -28.90 -26.60 -12.04
CA GLN A 208 -28.64 -25.16 -12.15
C GLN A 208 -27.37 -24.75 -11.40
N LEU A 209 -27.15 -25.30 -10.20
CA LEU A 209 -25.94 -25.05 -9.44
C LEU A 209 -24.71 -25.56 -10.18
N ARG A 210 -24.77 -26.77 -10.74
CA ARG A 210 -23.71 -27.34 -11.58
C ARG A 210 -23.33 -26.40 -12.73
N LYS A 211 -24.33 -25.88 -13.47
CA LYS A 211 -24.08 -24.93 -14.57
C LYS A 211 -23.36 -23.67 -14.12
N ARG A 212 -23.69 -23.13 -12.93
CA ARG A 212 -22.99 -21.96 -12.38
C ARG A 212 -21.54 -22.27 -12.02
N TYR A 213 -21.27 -23.47 -11.51
CA TYR A 213 -19.89 -23.93 -11.27
C TYR A 213 -19.15 -24.22 -12.57
N ASP A 214 -19.81 -24.72 -13.61
CA ASP A 214 -19.24 -24.88 -14.95
C ASP A 214 -18.88 -23.49 -15.55
N GLU A 215 -19.74 -22.49 -15.39
CA GLU A 215 -19.46 -21.09 -15.80
C GLU A 215 -18.27 -20.51 -15.02
N LEU A 216 -18.21 -20.74 -13.71
CA LEU A 216 -17.09 -20.32 -12.87
C LEU A 216 -15.78 -21.02 -13.28
N PHE A 217 -15.85 -22.31 -13.59
CA PHE A 217 -14.72 -23.09 -14.07
C PHE A 217 -14.16 -22.55 -15.39
N VAL A 218 -15.03 -22.20 -16.33
CA VAL A 218 -14.63 -21.54 -17.58
C VAL A 218 -13.97 -20.20 -17.29
N ALA A 219 -14.55 -19.37 -16.43
CA ALA A 219 -13.99 -18.07 -16.07
C ALA A 219 -12.59 -18.18 -15.43
N VAL A 220 -12.36 -19.18 -14.58
CA VAL A 220 -11.02 -19.43 -13.99
C VAL A 220 -10.03 -19.89 -15.06
N ASN A 221 -10.44 -20.76 -15.98
CA ASN A 221 -9.58 -21.21 -17.08
C ASN A 221 -9.26 -20.11 -18.12
N GLU A 222 -10.16 -19.14 -18.26
CA GLU A 222 -9.95 -17.97 -19.12
C GLU A 222 -9.10 -16.87 -18.46
N SER A 223 -8.69 -17.05 -17.19
CA SER A 223 -7.79 -16.10 -16.54
C SER A 223 -6.41 -16.10 -17.22
N ASP A 224 -5.84 -14.91 -17.43
CA ASP A 224 -4.54 -14.70 -18.11
C ASP A 224 -3.32 -15.13 -17.25
N VAL A 225 -3.50 -16.05 -16.30
CA VAL A 225 -2.42 -16.48 -15.40
C VAL A 225 -1.56 -17.52 -16.12
N ALA A 226 -0.33 -17.14 -16.45
CA ALA A 226 0.60 -18.04 -17.13
C ALA A 226 0.94 -19.25 -16.24
N PRO A 227 0.90 -20.48 -16.77
CA PRO A 227 1.22 -21.67 -16.00
C PRO A 227 2.70 -21.70 -15.63
N ASN A 228 2.99 -21.64 -14.32
CA ASN A 228 4.34 -21.49 -13.76
C ASN A 228 5.09 -20.33 -14.44
N PRO A 229 4.87 -19.08 -14.01
CA PRO A 229 5.32 -17.91 -14.78
C PRO A 229 6.85 -17.78 -14.84
N TYR A 230 7.61 -18.35 -13.89
CA TYR A 230 9.07 -18.20 -13.83
C TYR A 230 9.82 -19.44 -13.29
N PRO A 231 9.74 -20.61 -13.96
CA PRO A 231 10.45 -21.83 -13.56
C PRO A 231 11.98 -21.67 -13.58
N GLU A 232 12.47 -20.68 -14.31
CA GLU A 232 13.88 -20.39 -14.49
C GLU A 232 14.47 -19.53 -13.38
N PHE A 233 13.65 -18.74 -12.67
CA PHE A 233 14.11 -17.89 -11.58
C PHE A 233 14.82 -18.70 -10.48
N ASP A 234 14.24 -19.84 -10.10
CA ASP A 234 14.86 -20.73 -9.11
C ASP A 234 16.17 -21.34 -9.63
N ARG A 235 16.22 -21.72 -10.91
CA ARG A 235 17.44 -22.24 -11.57
C ARG A 235 18.54 -21.17 -11.62
N TRP A 236 18.17 -19.91 -11.87
CA TRP A 236 19.12 -18.80 -11.99
C TRP A 236 19.68 -18.40 -10.63
N GLY A 237 18.86 -18.39 -9.58
CA GLY A 237 19.32 -18.21 -8.20
C GLY A 237 20.29 -19.33 -7.79
N ASP A 238 20.00 -20.58 -8.15
CA ASP A 238 20.90 -21.72 -7.86
C ASP A 238 22.24 -21.57 -8.61
N LEU A 239 22.22 -21.17 -9.88
CA LEU A 239 23.45 -20.90 -10.65
C LEU A 239 24.26 -19.70 -10.11
N GLY A 240 23.57 -18.68 -9.56
CA GLY A 240 24.19 -17.57 -8.83
C GLY A 240 24.88 -18.03 -7.54
N ALA A 241 24.30 -19.01 -6.85
CA ALA A 241 24.87 -19.64 -5.65
C ALA A 241 26.15 -20.45 -5.97
N PHE A 242 26.21 -21.08 -7.15
CA PHE A 242 27.35 -21.90 -7.57
C PHE A 242 28.56 -21.11 -8.08
N GLY A 243 28.46 -19.79 -8.28
CA GLY A 243 29.61 -18.94 -8.62
C GLY A 243 30.42 -19.46 -9.83
N ILE A 244 29.82 -19.44 -11.02
CA ILE A 244 30.47 -19.68 -12.34
C ILE A 244 31.64 -20.68 -12.28
N ILE A 245 31.34 -21.98 -12.24
CA ILE A 245 32.27 -22.97 -12.81
C ILE A 245 31.87 -23.11 -14.27
N SER A 246 32.80 -22.76 -15.16
CA SER A 246 32.71 -22.92 -16.61
C SER A 246 32.03 -24.23 -17.00
N VAL A 247 31.00 -24.23 -17.86
CA VAL A 247 30.98 -24.82 -19.22
C VAL A 247 29.63 -24.47 -19.89
N TYR A 248 29.68 -24.23 -21.21
CA TYR A 248 28.64 -24.26 -22.25
C TYR A 248 28.18 -22.93 -22.87
N PHE A 249 28.78 -22.64 -24.03
CA PHE A 249 28.51 -21.50 -24.91
C PHE A 249 27.12 -21.54 -25.58
N ASP A 250 26.50 -22.73 -25.72
CA ASP A 250 25.16 -22.88 -26.28
C ASP A 250 24.06 -22.47 -25.28
N GLN A 251 24.26 -22.73 -23.98
CA GLN A 251 23.42 -22.16 -22.92
C GLN A 251 23.50 -20.63 -22.93
N LYS A 252 24.68 -20.05 -23.15
CA LYS A 252 24.85 -18.58 -23.23
C LYS A 252 24.02 -17.93 -24.35
N ARG A 253 23.75 -18.64 -25.45
CA ARG A 253 22.98 -18.12 -26.60
C ARG A 253 21.48 -18.26 -26.40
N ALA A 254 21.01 -19.36 -25.80
CA ALA A 254 19.64 -19.47 -25.30
C ALA A 254 19.37 -18.43 -24.19
N MET A 255 20.32 -18.30 -23.26
CA MET A 255 20.31 -17.30 -22.18
C MET A 255 20.30 -15.86 -22.70
N GLN A 256 20.83 -15.55 -23.88
CA GLN A 256 20.72 -14.20 -24.46
C GLN A 256 19.29 -13.88 -24.90
N GLY A 257 18.54 -14.86 -25.40
CA GLY A 257 17.11 -14.71 -25.72
C GLY A 257 16.23 -14.65 -24.47
N GLU A 258 16.63 -15.33 -23.40
CA GLU A 258 15.93 -15.28 -22.11
C GLU A 258 16.28 -14.00 -21.31
N LEU A 259 17.51 -13.49 -21.44
CA LEU A 259 17.91 -12.16 -20.94
C LEU A 259 17.10 -11.04 -21.58
N THR A 260 16.67 -11.18 -22.84
CA THR A 260 15.76 -10.19 -23.44
C THR A 260 14.37 -10.21 -22.82
N GLN A 261 13.88 -11.34 -22.30
CA GLN A 261 12.62 -11.38 -21.54
C GLN A 261 12.76 -10.79 -20.14
N VAL A 262 13.88 -11.04 -19.44
CA VAL A 262 14.12 -10.38 -18.15
C VAL A 262 14.41 -8.90 -18.33
N SER A 263 15.07 -8.49 -19.42
CA SER A 263 15.19 -7.08 -19.79
C SER A 263 13.82 -6.46 -20.04
N SER A 264 12.88 -7.15 -20.70
CA SER A 264 11.53 -6.62 -20.87
C SER A 264 10.76 -6.53 -19.54
N VAL A 265 10.94 -7.49 -18.63
CA VAL A 265 10.38 -7.39 -17.26
C VAL A 265 11.01 -6.22 -16.49
N LEU A 266 12.32 -6.01 -16.60
CA LEU A 266 13.00 -4.85 -16.02
C LEU A 266 12.50 -3.54 -16.61
N ASP A 267 12.24 -3.50 -17.93
CA ASP A 267 11.67 -2.34 -18.60
C ASP A 267 10.23 -2.08 -18.15
N GLU A 268 9.41 -3.13 -17.95
CA GLU A 268 8.06 -3.04 -17.38
C GLU A 268 8.09 -2.55 -15.92
N VAL A 269 9.00 -3.08 -15.10
CA VAL A 269 9.19 -2.64 -13.71
C VAL A 269 9.63 -1.18 -13.68
N ASN A 270 10.58 -0.78 -14.53
CA ASN A 270 11.00 0.62 -14.64
C ASN A 270 9.85 1.53 -15.08
N GLN A 271 9.02 1.10 -16.04
CA GLN A 271 7.81 1.84 -16.43
C GLN A 271 6.81 1.96 -15.27
N SER A 272 6.61 0.89 -14.50
CA SER A 272 5.75 0.89 -13.31
C SER A 272 6.27 1.85 -12.23
N ILE A 273 7.59 1.88 -12.01
CA ILE A 273 8.24 2.82 -11.09
C ILE A 273 8.07 4.25 -11.59
N ASP A 274 8.26 4.51 -12.88
CA ASP A 274 8.05 5.84 -13.48
C ASP A 274 6.58 6.29 -13.37
N GLN A 275 5.62 5.38 -13.55
CA GLN A 275 4.20 5.66 -13.33
C GLN A 275 3.92 5.99 -11.86
N ARG A 276 4.47 5.22 -10.91
CA ARG A 276 4.35 5.52 -9.47
C ARG A 276 4.93 6.89 -9.14
N LYS A 277 6.09 7.23 -9.71
CA LYS A 277 6.71 8.54 -9.57
C LYS A 277 5.81 9.66 -10.09
N GLN A 278 5.20 9.50 -11.27
CA GLN A 278 4.24 10.48 -11.81
C GLN A 278 3.02 10.66 -10.89
N VAL A 279 2.47 9.56 -10.36
CA VAL A 279 1.35 9.61 -9.40
C VAL A 279 1.73 10.38 -8.13
N ILE A 280 2.94 10.16 -7.62
CA ILE A 280 3.47 10.87 -6.45
C ILE A 280 3.66 12.36 -6.78
N GLU A 281 4.27 12.70 -7.91
CA GLU A 281 4.44 14.08 -8.35
C GLU A 281 3.10 14.82 -8.49
N ASP A 282 2.08 14.15 -9.02
CA ASP A 282 0.73 14.73 -9.14
C ASP A 282 0.06 14.92 -7.78
N LYS A 283 0.28 14.00 -6.82
CA LYS A 283 -0.17 14.18 -5.43
C LYS A 283 0.54 15.37 -4.78
N ILE A 284 1.86 15.51 -4.96
CA ILE A 284 2.64 16.64 -4.45
C ILE A 284 2.11 17.96 -5.02
N LYS A 285 1.88 18.04 -6.34
CA LYS A 285 1.30 19.22 -6.98
C LYS A 285 -0.08 19.58 -6.42
N LYS A 286 -0.93 18.59 -6.12
CA LYS A 286 -2.24 18.83 -5.48
C LYS A 286 -2.08 19.40 -4.08
N ILE A 287 -1.19 18.82 -3.27
CA ILE A 287 -0.89 19.31 -1.92
C ILE A 287 -0.33 20.75 -1.97
N GLU A 288 0.60 21.04 -2.88
CA GLU A 288 1.12 22.39 -3.07
C GLU A 288 0.03 23.39 -3.47
N ALA A 289 -0.88 23.01 -4.38
CA ALA A 289 -1.99 23.86 -4.78
C ALA A 289 -2.94 24.15 -3.61
N GLU A 290 -3.17 23.14 -2.76
CA GLU A 290 -3.98 23.28 -1.54
C GLU A 290 -3.32 24.20 -0.51
N ILE A 291 -2.01 24.05 -0.28
CA ILE A 291 -1.22 24.95 0.59
C ILE A 291 -1.27 26.39 0.07
N ARG A 292 -1.11 26.61 -1.24
CA ARG A 292 -1.24 27.94 -1.85
C ARG A 292 -2.63 28.54 -1.63
N LEU A 293 -3.68 27.72 -1.73
CA LEU A 293 -5.04 28.17 -1.52
C LEU A 293 -5.32 28.51 -0.05
N MET A 294 -4.83 27.70 0.89
CA MET A 294 -4.92 27.99 2.33
C MET A 294 -4.14 29.24 2.71
N THR A 295 -2.91 29.41 2.24
CA THR A 295 -2.12 30.62 2.49
C THR A 295 -2.74 31.88 1.87
N MET A 296 -3.37 31.76 0.70
CA MET A 296 -4.14 32.86 0.11
C MET A 296 -5.37 33.22 0.96
N ARG A 297 -6.11 32.22 1.47
CA ARG A 297 -7.24 32.44 2.38
C ARG A 297 -6.79 33.12 3.68
N ALA A 298 -5.73 32.64 4.31
CA ALA A 298 -5.18 33.24 5.53
C ALA A 298 -4.77 34.71 5.31
N ARG A 299 -4.10 35.03 4.19
CA ARG A 299 -3.75 36.43 3.84
C ARG A 299 -4.99 37.31 3.59
N MET A 300 -6.04 36.75 2.99
CA MET A 300 -7.29 37.49 2.76
C MET A 300 -8.03 37.78 4.07
N GLU A 301 -8.04 36.82 4.98
CA GLU A 301 -8.63 36.96 6.31
C GLU A 301 -7.85 37.95 7.18
N GLU A 302 -6.52 37.90 7.16
CA GLU A 302 -5.65 38.88 7.83
C GLU A 302 -5.88 40.30 7.29
N ARG A 303 -6.01 40.46 5.96
CA ARG A 303 -6.38 41.75 5.35
C ARG A 303 -7.78 42.22 5.76
N ALA A 304 -8.75 41.31 5.85
CA ALA A 304 -10.09 41.64 6.31
C ALA A 304 -10.09 42.09 7.78
N ARG A 305 -9.33 41.40 8.64
CA ARG A 305 -9.11 41.76 10.04
C ARG A 305 -8.43 43.12 10.17
N LEU A 306 -7.35 43.39 9.44
CA LEU A 306 -6.67 44.69 9.46
C LEU A 306 -7.58 45.83 8.98
N ARG A 307 -8.46 45.58 8.00
CA ARG A 307 -9.48 46.55 7.60
C ARG A 307 -10.50 46.79 8.69
N ALA A 308 -10.99 45.72 9.34
CA ALA A 308 -11.94 45.84 10.45
C ALA A 308 -11.31 46.55 11.67
N GLU A 309 -10.05 46.27 12.00
CA GLU A 309 -9.30 46.98 13.04
C GLU A 309 -9.10 48.45 12.69
N ARG A 310 -8.76 48.76 11.43
CA ARG A 310 -8.66 50.17 10.96
C ARG A 310 -10.00 50.88 10.97
N GLU A 311 -11.08 50.22 10.59
CA GLU A 311 -12.43 50.79 10.62
C GLU A 311 -12.90 51.01 12.06
N ARG A 312 -12.56 50.09 12.97
CA ARG A 312 -12.81 50.24 14.40
C ARG A 312 -12.00 51.37 15.01
N ALA A 313 -10.71 51.45 14.72
CA ALA A 313 -9.85 52.56 15.15
C ALA A 313 -10.31 53.90 14.54
N PHE A 314 -10.77 53.90 13.30
CA PHE A 314 -11.39 55.07 12.68
C PHE A 314 -12.68 55.47 13.42
N LYS A 315 -13.57 54.53 13.71
CA LYS A 315 -14.80 54.79 14.49
C LYS A 315 -14.50 55.27 15.91
N GLU A 316 -13.50 54.71 16.57
CA GLU A 316 -13.09 55.11 17.92
C GLU A 316 -12.40 56.50 17.93
N SER A 317 -11.66 56.87 16.88
CA SER A 317 -10.99 58.18 16.78
C SER A 317 -11.87 59.31 16.23
N TYR A 318 -12.81 59.03 15.32
CA TYR A 318 -13.71 60.04 14.73
C TYR A 318 -14.98 60.27 15.56
N PHE A 319 -15.33 59.36 16.47
CA PHE A 319 -16.43 59.50 17.42
C PHE A 319 -15.96 59.48 18.88
N ASP A 320 -14.76 59.99 19.16
CA ASP A 320 -14.40 60.32 20.54
C ASP A 320 -15.17 61.58 20.96
N THR A 321 -16.44 61.41 21.33
CA THR A 321 -17.30 62.47 21.89
C THR A 321 -16.97 62.69 23.36
N ARG A 322 -15.70 62.92 23.68
CA ARG A 322 -15.27 63.49 24.94
C ARG A 322 -14.37 64.69 24.65
N GLU A 323 -14.95 65.86 24.91
CA GLU A 323 -14.36 67.20 24.98
C GLU A 323 -14.29 68.03 23.68
N SER A 324 -15.33 68.84 23.43
CA SER A 324 -15.18 70.30 23.40
C SER A 324 -16.54 71.02 23.52
N GLU A 325 -17.03 71.20 24.75
CA GLU A 325 -17.79 72.40 25.11
C GLU A 325 -16.94 73.16 26.14
N ALA A 326 -15.95 73.89 25.63
CA ALA A 326 -15.35 75.01 26.33
C ALA A 326 -15.95 76.27 25.70
N SER A 327 -16.93 76.84 26.39
CA SER A 327 -17.53 78.13 26.06
C SER A 327 -16.51 79.24 26.34
N GLU A 328 -15.87 79.74 25.28
CA GLU A 328 -15.22 81.05 25.27
C GLU A 328 -15.69 81.82 24.05
N ASP A 329 -16.67 82.69 24.26
CA ASP A 329 -16.86 83.89 23.45
C ASP A 329 -17.61 84.92 24.30
N GLU A 330 -16.88 85.92 24.81
CA GLU A 330 -17.35 87.31 24.82
C GLU A 330 -16.16 88.28 24.87
N ASN A 331 -15.73 88.66 23.67
CA ASN A 331 -15.35 90.00 23.20
C ASN A 331 -14.58 90.97 24.15
N ASN A 332 -13.38 91.33 23.71
CA ASN A 332 -12.84 92.70 23.80
C ASN A 332 -13.06 93.39 22.43
N PRO A 333 -13.15 94.74 22.21
CA PRO A 333 -12.50 95.81 22.99
C PRO A 333 -13.17 97.23 23.07
N GLN A 334 -12.65 98.06 24.00
CA GLN A 334 -12.44 99.53 23.97
C GLN A 334 -13.61 100.53 23.76
N GLN A 335 -14.08 101.16 24.86
CA GLN A 335 -13.90 102.60 25.20
C GLN A 335 -14.53 102.91 26.57
#